data_AF-A0A8X7BJ21-F1
#
_entry.id   AF-A0A8X7BJ21-F1
#
_cell.length_a   1.000
_cell.length_b   1.000
_cell.length_c   1.000
_cell.angle_alpha   90.00
_cell.angle_beta   90.00
_cell.angle_gamma   90.00
#
_symmetry.space_group_name_H-M   'P 1'
#
loop_
_entity.id
_entity.type
_entity.pdbx_description
1 polymer ?
#
loop_
_entity_poly.entity_id
_entity_poly.type
_entity_poly.pdbx_seq_one_letter_code
_entity_poly.pdbx_strand_id
1 'polypeptide(L)'
;MANPKTWMTTAFFTEWFNNCFVPEVEAYMKEKSLDFKVLLIVDNAASHPQLEHPNVQLVFLPPNTTSLIQPLDQGIIATFKKYYIKATYKFILNKLENESLTVKDVWKQFSIFDCLIHVASASAQIRPRTLNARWKKIWPACVTDNTTTQTSTLSDEIISLAHEVGGDGFNTFSHDDIDELHVDDALSDNDIIDLTLYLTVDGVVGLEGDNDEEEKSTPLTGKLIQEGLQLCSKLENHFLINDPVG
;
A
#
# COMPACT_ATOMS: atom_id res chain seq x y z
N MET A 1 -12.84 -4.56 -14.39
CA MET A 1 -13.12 -5.75 -13.55
C MET A 1 -11.83 -5.96 -12.79
N ALA A 2 -11.86 -5.73 -11.47
CA ALA A 2 -10.68 -5.65 -10.63
C ALA A 2 -9.86 -6.97 -10.63
N ASN A 3 -8.54 -6.84 -10.58
CA ASN A 3 -7.61 -7.97 -10.48
C ASN A 3 -7.85 -8.76 -9.16
N PRO A 4 -8.24 -10.04 -9.22
CA PRO A 4 -8.58 -10.85 -8.03
C PRO A 4 -7.37 -11.28 -7.18
N LYS A 5 -6.13 -10.89 -7.53
CA LYS A 5 -4.90 -11.36 -6.87
C LYS A 5 -4.38 -10.49 -5.73
N THR A 6 -5.00 -9.36 -5.41
CA THR A 6 -4.42 -8.38 -4.47
C THR A 6 -5.33 -7.94 -3.34
N TRP A 7 -6.54 -8.51 -3.24
CA TRP A 7 -7.53 -8.08 -2.25
C TRP A 7 -7.58 -9.05 -1.07
N MET A 8 -7.85 -8.51 0.11
CA MET A 8 -8.05 -9.30 1.30
C MET A 8 -9.24 -10.25 1.08
N THR A 9 -9.03 -11.56 1.24
CA THR A 9 -10.10 -12.56 1.16
C THR A 9 -10.43 -13.08 2.55
N THR A 10 -11.62 -13.65 2.70
CA THR A 10 -12.03 -14.38 3.90
C THR A 10 -11.02 -15.46 4.28
N ALA A 11 -10.45 -16.16 3.30
CA ALA A 11 -9.44 -17.19 3.53
C ALA A 11 -8.15 -16.61 4.11
N PHE A 12 -7.62 -15.55 3.48
CA PHE A 12 -6.42 -14.87 3.97
C PHE A 12 -6.64 -14.27 5.36
N PHE A 13 -7.84 -13.74 5.65
CA PHE A 13 -8.11 -13.12 6.95
C PHE A 13 -8.18 -14.17 8.04
N THR A 14 -8.81 -15.31 7.74
CA THR A 14 -8.84 -16.47 8.64
C THR A 14 -7.44 -17.02 8.89
N GLU A 15 -6.60 -17.13 7.85
CA GLU A 15 -5.22 -17.58 7.98
C GLU A 15 -4.40 -16.62 8.83
N TRP A 16 -4.43 -15.32 8.53
CA TRP A 16 -3.76 -14.29 9.31
C TRP A 16 -4.22 -14.27 10.78
N PHE A 17 -5.53 -14.38 11.03
CA PHE A 17 -6.09 -14.37 12.38
C PHE A 17 -5.53 -15.54 13.22
N ASN A 18 -5.58 -16.75 12.68
CA ASN A 18 -5.20 -17.96 13.41
C ASN A 18 -3.67 -18.17 13.49
N ASN A 19 -2.95 -17.85 12.41
CA ASN A 19 -1.53 -18.20 12.30
C ASN A 19 -0.59 -17.04 12.63
N CYS A 20 -1.09 -15.80 12.64
CA CYS A 20 -0.27 -14.62 12.93
C CYS A 20 -0.82 -13.85 14.14
N PHE A 21 -2.05 -13.33 14.06
CA PHE A 21 -2.57 -12.43 15.09
C PHE A 21 -2.70 -13.09 16.47
N VAL A 22 -3.37 -14.24 16.56
CA VAL A 22 -3.60 -14.93 17.84
C VAL A 22 -2.28 -15.33 18.53
N PRO A 23 -1.33 -16.01 17.85
CA PRO A 23 -0.06 -16.39 18.47
C PRO A 23 0.79 -15.20 18.93
N GLU A 24 0.88 -14.14 18.12
CA GLU A 24 1.68 -12.94 18.44
C GLU A 24 1.11 -12.19 19.65
N VAL A 25 -0.21 -12.03 19.69
CA VAL A 25 -0.88 -11.40 20.83
C VAL A 25 -0.76 -12.26 22.09
N GLU A 26 -0.93 -13.58 22.00
CA GLU A 26 -0.76 -14.46 23.15
C GLU A 26 0.67 -14.36 23.72
N ALA A 27 1.68 -14.38 22.84
CA ALA A 27 3.07 -14.20 23.22
C ALA A 27 3.32 -12.84 23.89
N TYR A 28 2.76 -11.76 23.33
CA TYR A 28 2.84 -10.42 23.92
C TYR A 28 2.18 -10.34 25.30
N MET A 29 0.97 -10.88 25.46
CA MET A 29 0.26 -10.86 26.73
C MET A 29 1.02 -11.64 27.80
N LYS A 30 1.60 -12.79 27.44
CA LYS A 30 2.48 -13.57 28.31
C LYS A 30 3.74 -12.80 28.70
N GLU A 31 4.40 -12.14 27.74
CA GLU A 31 5.58 -11.29 28.01
C GLU A 31 5.25 -10.17 29.00
N LYS A 32 4.07 -9.54 28.85
CA LYS A 32 3.60 -8.48 29.76
C LYS A 32 2.98 -8.99 31.06
N SER A 33 2.94 -10.31 31.28
CA SER A 33 2.29 -10.92 32.45
C SER A 33 0.83 -10.49 32.61
N LEU A 34 0.11 -10.40 31.49
CA LEU A 34 -1.32 -10.07 31.42
C LEU A 34 -2.13 -11.33 31.08
N ASP A 35 -3.37 -11.37 31.57
CA ASP A 35 -4.32 -12.43 31.18
C ASP A 35 -4.60 -12.37 29.68
N PHE A 36 -4.57 -13.52 29.00
CA PHE A 36 -4.89 -13.59 27.58
C PHE A 36 -6.39 -13.39 27.36
N LYS A 37 -6.80 -12.13 27.22
CA LYS A 37 -8.14 -11.68 26.83
C LYS A 37 -8.00 -10.42 25.99
N VAL A 38 -8.31 -10.52 24.71
CA VAL A 38 -8.07 -9.43 23.74
C VAL A 38 -9.31 -9.13 22.91
N LEU A 39 -9.47 -7.84 22.62
CA LEU A 39 -10.48 -7.32 21.70
C LEU A 39 -9.77 -6.90 20.41
N LEU A 40 -10.10 -7.54 19.30
CA LEU A 40 -9.66 -7.14 17.96
C LEU A 40 -10.77 -6.31 17.31
N ILE A 41 -10.49 -5.05 17.00
CA ILE A 41 -11.43 -4.15 16.32
C ILE A 41 -11.04 -4.03 14.85
N VAL A 42 -11.99 -4.32 13.96
CA VAL A 42 -11.82 -4.26 12.51
C VAL A 42 -12.95 -3.47 11.86
N ASP A 43 -12.71 -2.96 10.66
CA ASP A 43 -13.76 -2.36 9.83
C ASP A 43 -14.70 -3.42 9.26
N ASN A 44 -15.89 -2.97 8.87
CA ASN A 44 -16.96 -3.84 8.36
C ASN A 44 -16.81 -4.10 6.86
N ALA A 45 -15.75 -4.79 6.48
CA ALA A 45 -15.50 -5.24 5.11
C ALA A 45 -16.04 -6.66 4.91
N ALA A 46 -16.58 -6.94 3.72
CA ALA A 46 -17.11 -8.27 3.36
C ALA A 46 -16.04 -9.39 3.44
N SER A 47 -14.76 -9.02 3.34
CA SER A 47 -13.61 -9.91 3.49
C SER A 47 -13.35 -10.36 4.93
N HIS A 48 -13.98 -9.75 5.93
CA HIS A 48 -13.76 -10.03 7.34
C HIS A 48 -14.85 -10.96 7.89
N PRO A 49 -14.62 -12.29 7.93
CA PRO A 49 -15.59 -13.20 8.52
C PRO A 49 -15.71 -12.98 10.03
N GLN A 50 -16.88 -13.33 10.58
CA GLN A 50 -16.98 -13.57 12.01
C GLN A 50 -16.13 -14.80 12.37
N LEU A 51 -15.12 -14.61 13.21
CA LEU A 51 -14.29 -15.67 13.75
C LEU A 51 -14.51 -15.78 15.26
N GLU A 52 -14.39 -16.99 15.78
CA GLU A 52 -14.54 -17.27 17.21
C GLU A 52 -13.21 -17.77 17.79
N HIS A 53 -12.87 -17.26 18.97
CA HIS A 53 -11.73 -17.72 19.75
C HIS A 53 -12.06 -17.53 21.24
N PRO A 54 -11.72 -18.48 22.13
CA PRO A 54 -12.09 -18.40 23.56
C PRO A 54 -11.55 -17.16 24.28
N ASN A 55 -10.45 -16.61 23.78
CA ASN A 55 -9.72 -15.50 24.40
C ASN A 55 -9.62 -14.24 23.53
N VAL A 56 -10.14 -14.28 22.30
CA VAL A 56 -10.10 -13.14 21.38
C VAL A 56 -11.51 -12.86 20.88
N GLN A 57 -12.00 -11.66 21.18
CA GLN A 57 -13.27 -11.18 20.68
C GLN A 57 -13.03 -10.28 19.46
N LEU A 58 -13.61 -10.66 18.32
CA LEU A 58 -13.63 -9.84 17.11
C LEU A 58 -14.83 -8.88 17.15
N VAL A 59 -14.59 -7.58 16.99
CA VAL A 59 -15.61 -6.53 16.95
C VAL A 59 -15.49 -5.73 15.67
N PHE A 60 -16.62 -5.59 14.99
CA PHE A 60 -16.73 -4.81 13.76
C PHE A 60 -17.20 -3.39 14.07
N LEU A 61 -16.52 -2.41 13.49
CA LEU A 61 -16.99 -1.03 13.50
C LEU A 61 -18.30 -0.91 12.70
N PRO A 62 -19.16 0.08 12.99
CA PRO A 62 -20.35 0.30 12.19
C PRO A 62 -20.01 0.54 10.71
N PRO A 63 -20.89 0.14 9.76
CA PRO A 63 -20.68 0.39 8.35
C PRO A 63 -20.40 1.87 8.07
N ASN A 64 -19.51 2.16 7.10
CA ASN A 64 -19.17 3.51 6.65
C ASN A 64 -18.61 4.46 7.74
N THR A 65 -17.97 3.91 8.77
CA THR A 65 -17.35 4.71 9.84
C THR A 65 -15.82 4.66 9.88
N THR A 66 -15.18 3.89 8.99
CA THR A 66 -13.73 3.65 9.02
C THR A 66 -12.92 4.94 9.09
N SER A 67 -13.13 5.86 8.14
CA SER A 67 -12.46 7.16 8.11
C SER A 67 -12.77 8.08 9.29
N LEU A 68 -13.88 7.84 10.01
CA LEU A 68 -14.32 8.68 11.13
C LEU A 68 -13.74 8.24 12.48
N ILE A 69 -13.63 6.92 12.69
CA ILE A 69 -13.32 6.37 14.02
C ILE A 69 -12.19 5.35 14.02
N GLN A 70 -11.87 4.69 12.91
CA GLN A 70 -10.87 3.63 12.90
C GLN A 70 -9.46 4.22 13.18
N PRO A 71 -8.73 3.74 14.20
CA PRO A 71 -7.48 4.36 14.61
C PRO A 71 -6.40 4.37 13.52
N LEU A 72 -6.40 3.39 12.62
CA LEU A 72 -5.46 3.32 11.50
C LEU A 72 -5.63 4.53 10.56
N ASP A 73 -6.87 4.79 10.15
CA ASP A 73 -7.27 5.95 9.35
C ASP A 73 -7.18 7.29 10.11
N GLN A 74 -7.18 7.28 11.45
CA GLN A 74 -6.99 8.50 12.26
C GLN A 74 -5.53 8.99 12.31
N GLY A 75 -4.71 8.63 11.30
CA GLY A 75 -3.38 9.16 11.06
C GLY A 75 -2.22 8.22 11.33
N ILE A 76 -2.47 6.94 11.69
CA ILE A 76 -1.38 5.94 11.75
C ILE A 76 -0.88 5.66 10.34
N ILE A 77 -1.77 5.41 9.38
CA ILE A 77 -1.41 5.17 7.97
C ILE A 77 -0.66 6.38 7.39
N ALA A 78 -1.18 7.60 7.59
CA ALA A 78 -0.50 8.81 7.16
C ALA A 78 0.92 8.95 7.75
N THR A 79 1.07 8.68 9.06
CA THR A 79 2.39 8.71 9.71
C THR A 79 3.33 7.63 9.15
N PHE A 80 2.81 6.43 8.90
CA PHE A 80 3.55 5.32 8.30
C PHE A 80 4.06 5.71 6.90
N LYS A 81 3.18 6.22 6.03
CA LYS A 81 3.52 6.67 4.66
C LYS A 81 4.65 7.70 4.69
N LYS A 82 4.58 8.69 5.59
CA LYS A 82 5.66 9.69 5.77
C LYS A 82 7.01 9.03 6.11
N TYR A 83 7.03 8.10 7.07
CA TYR A 83 8.28 7.42 7.41
C TYR A 83 8.78 6.50 6.28
N TYR A 84 7.89 5.87 5.52
CA TYR A 84 8.24 5.07 4.36
C TYR A 84 8.89 5.92 3.26
N ILE A 85 8.30 7.07 2.94
CA ILE A 85 8.85 8.02 1.95
C ILE A 85 10.21 8.54 2.41
N LYS A 86 10.33 8.92 3.69
CA LYS A 86 11.60 9.33 4.27
C LYS A 86 12.69 8.27 4.11
N ALA A 87 12.35 6.99 4.37
CA ALA A 87 13.28 5.88 4.16
C ALA A 87 13.68 5.75 2.67
N THR A 88 12.71 5.94 1.78
CA THR A 88 12.91 5.89 0.33
C THR A 88 13.85 6.99 -0.17
N TYR A 89 13.67 8.24 0.25
CA TYR A 89 14.59 9.32 -0.13
C TYR A 89 16.00 9.10 0.41
N LYS A 90 16.13 8.61 1.65
CA LYS A 90 17.44 8.24 2.19
C LYS A 90 18.12 7.11 1.40
N PHE A 91 17.36 6.11 0.98
CA PHE A 91 17.86 5.03 0.13
C PHE A 91 18.36 5.58 -1.21
N ILE A 92 17.57 6.46 -1.85
CA ILE A 92 17.95 7.09 -3.11
C ILE A 92 19.23 7.90 -2.94
N LEU A 93 19.28 8.82 -1.97
CA LEU A 93 20.47 9.63 -1.70
C LEU A 93 21.71 8.78 -1.46
N ASN A 94 21.60 7.75 -0.62
CA ASN A 94 22.72 6.87 -0.35
C ASN A 94 23.23 6.17 -1.62
N LYS A 95 22.33 5.76 -2.53
CA LYS A 95 22.72 5.18 -3.81
C LYS A 95 23.39 6.19 -4.73
N LEU A 96 22.86 7.41 -4.84
CA LEU A 96 23.43 8.48 -5.66
C LEU A 96 24.81 8.95 -5.16
N GLU A 97 25.05 8.92 -3.85
CA GLU A 97 26.33 9.30 -3.26
C GLU A 97 27.43 8.25 -3.50
N ASN A 98 27.06 6.97 -3.50
CA ASN A 98 28.02 5.86 -3.58
C ASN A 98 28.21 5.33 -5.01
N GLU A 99 27.27 5.61 -5.90
CA GLU A 99 27.23 5.07 -7.26
C GLU A 99 26.90 6.20 -8.25
N SER A 100 27.51 6.18 -9.44
CA SER A 100 27.22 7.16 -10.50
C SER A 100 25.90 6.82 -11.22
N LEU A 101 24.79 6.84 -10.48
CA LEU A 101 23.45 6.51 -10.95
C LEU A 101 22.57 7.75 -11.09
N THR A 102 21.51 7.64 -11.88
CA THR A 102 20.37 8.57 -11.83
C THR A 102 19.30 8.07 -10.87
N VAL A 103 18.38 8.94 -10.44
CA VAL A 103 17.19 8.53 -9.64
C VAL A 103 16.42 7.40 -10.32
N LYS A 104 16.32 7.45 -11.65
CA LYS A 104 15.65 6.43 -12.46
C LYS A 104 16.35 5.08 -12.40
N ASP A 105 17.69 5.06 -12.41
CA ASP A 105 18.45 3.82 -12.29
C ASP A 105 18.30 3.20 -10.89
N VAL A 106 18.29 4.04 -9.85
CA VAL A 106 18.02 3.58 -8.48
C VAL A 106 16.62 2.98 -8.36
N TRP A 107 15.62 3.64 -8.94
CA TRP A 107 14.24 3.14 -8.92
C TRP A 107 14.11 1.78 -9.63
N LYS A 108 14.80 1.58 -10.75
CA LYS A 108 14.83 0.28 -11.45
C LYS A 108 15.47 -0.84 -10.62
N GLN A 109 16.37 -0.50 -9.70
CA GLN A 109 17.01 -1.45 -8.80
C GLN A 109 16.21 -1.67 -7.51
N PHE A 110 15.17 -0.88 -7.27
CA PHE A 110 14.36 -0.97 -6.06
C PHE A 110 13.56 -2.28 -6.04
N SER A 111 13.88 -3.15 -5.08
CA SER A 111 13.31 -4.49 -5.00
C SER A 111 12.18 -4.60 -3.97
N ILE A 112 11.44 -5.70 -4.02
CA ILE A 112 10.47 -6.04 -2.96
C ILE A 112 11.17 -6.18 -1.60
N PHE A 113 12.42 -6.64 -1.58
CA PHE A 113 13.19 -6.72 -0.33
C PHE A 113 13.43 -5.32 0.26
N ASP A 114 13.80 -4.34 -0.56
CA ASP A 114 13.95 -2.95 -0.11
C ASP A 114 12.63 -2.37 0.42
N CYS A 115 11.51 -2.69 -0.25
CA CYS A 115 10.17 -2.36 0.24
C CYS A 115 9.91 -2.94 1.64
N LEU A 116 10.22 -4.21 1.88
CA LEU A 116 10.06 -4.84 3.20
C LEU A 116 10.93 -4.18 4.28
N ILE A 117 12.17 -3.81 3.93
CA ILE A 117 13.05 -3.05 4.82
C ILE A 117 12.45 -1.69 5.15
N HIS A 118 11.87 -1.00 4.17
CA HIS A 118 11.21 0.29 4.38
C HIS A 118 9.95 0.14 5.25
N VAL A 119 9.13 -0.89 5.03
CA VAL A 119 7.96 -1.21 5.87
C VAL A 119 8.37 -1.45 7.32
N ALA A 120 9.40 -2.27 7.54
CA ALA A 120 9.92 -2.55 8.88
C ALA A 120 10.46 -1.28 9.55
N SER A 121 11.25 -0.49 8.82
CA SER A 121 11.84 0.77 9.30
C SER A 121 10.75 1.79 9.64
N ALA A 122 9.76 1.97 8.77
CA ALA A 122 8.65 2.89 8.99
C ALA A 122 7.79 2.48 10.19
N SER A 123 7.50 1.18 10.32
CA SER A 123 6.75 0.63 11.47
C SER A 123 7.46 0.91 12.79
N ALA A 124 8.78 0.68 12.85
CA ALA A 124 9.58 0.88 14.05
C ALA A 124 9.65 2.36 14.51
N GLN A 125 9.47 3.30 13.59
CA GLN A 125 9.51 4.73 13.88
C GLN A 125 8.20 5.26 14.49
N ILE A 126 7.09 4.53 14.34
CA ILE A 126 5.80 4.92 14.90
C ILE A 126 5.85 4.71 16.42
N ARG A 127 5.89 5.82 17.15
CA ARG A 127 6.02 5.78 18.61
C ARG A 127 4.73 5.28 19.27
N PRO A 128 4.80 4.53 20.40
CA PRO A 128 3.62 4.10 21.15
C PRO A 128 2.66 5.23 21.54
N ARG A 129 3.20 6.42 21.85
CA ARG A 129 2.41 7.63 22.12
C ARG A 129 1.54 8.05 20.92
N THR A 130 2.07 7.91 19.70
CA THR A 130 1.37 8.24 18.47
C THR A 130 0.23 7.26 18.22
N LEU A 131 0.48 5.97 18.45
CA LEU A 131 -0.54 4.93 18.39
C LEU A 131 -1.65 5.19 19.42
N ASN A 132 -1.29 5.40 20.69
CA ASN A 132 -2.25 5.66 21.78
C ASN A 132 -3.14 6.87 21.48
N ALA A 133 -2.57 7.98 20.99
CA ALA A 133 -3.35 9.18 20.66
C ALA A 133 -4.45 8.93 19.62
N ARG A 134 -4.29 7.97 18.70
CA ARG A 134 -5.28 7.70 17.64
C ARG A 134 -6.51 6.94 18.14
N TRP A 135 -6.47 6.42 19.36
CA TRP A 135 -7.62 5.79 20.01
C TRP A 135 -8.65 6.79 20.55
N LYS A 136 -8.34 8.09 20.58
CA LYS A 136 -9.18 9.12 21.22
C LYS A 136 -10.62 9.14 20.73
N LYS A 137 -10.89 8.77 19.47
CA LYS A 137 -12.24 8.73 18.89
C LYS A 137 -13.07 7.54 19.37
N ILE A 138 -12.45 6.39 19.61
CA ILE A 138 -13.12 5.16 20.05
C ILE A 138 -13.14 5.04 21.57
N TRP A 139 -12.01 5.34 22.22
CA TRP A 139 -11.84 5.18 23.65
C TRP A 139 -11.05 6.36 24.24
N PRO A 140 -11.70 7.52 24.46
CA PRO A 140 -11.03 8.71 24.99
C PRO A 140 -10.28 8.47 26.31
N ALA A 141 -10.86 7.65 27.19
CA ALA A 141 -10.30 7.38 28.52
C ALA A 141 -9.01 6.55 28.52
N CYS A 142 -8.64 5.87 27.42
CA CYS A 142 -7.38 5.13 27.34
C CYS A 142 -6.21 5.99 26.83
N VAL A 143 -6.48 7.24 26.44
CA VAL A 143 -5.47 8.16 25.91
C VAL A 143 -4.84 8.97 27.03
N THR A 144 -3.51 9.04 27.06
CA THR A 144 -2.77 9.85 28.05
C THR A 144 -2.56 11.28 27.53
N ASP A 145 -2.99 12.29 28.28
CA ASP A 145 -3.06 13.72 27.88
C ASP A 145 -1.70 14.47 27.82
N ASN A 146 -0.67 13.87 27.21
CA ASN A 146 0.65 14.50 27.04
C ASN A 146 0.87 15.01 25.61
N THR A 147 -0.13 15.69 25.03
CA THR A 147 -0.07 16.26 23.67
C THR A 147 0.88 17.47 23.61
N THR A 148 2.15 17.22 23.33
CA THR A 148 2.97 18.16 22.55
C THR A 148 3.17 17.56 21.16
N THR A 149 2.41 18.08 20.20
CA THR A 149 2.38 17.62 18.82
C THR A 149 3.69 18.01 18.13
N GLN A 150 4.70 17.14 18.15
CA GLN A 150 5.93 17.27 17.34
C GLN A 150 5.69 16.82 15.88
N THR A 151 4.59 17.24 15.25
CA THR A 151 4.29 16.87 13.85
C THR A 151 4.95 17.76 12.82
N SER A 152 5.40 18.97 13.19
CA SER A 152 6.01 19.90 12.21
C SER A 152 7.38 19.45 11.71
N THR A 153 8.14 18.65 12.46
CA THR A 153 9.53 18.35 12.09
C THR A 153 9.67 17.28 11.00
N LEU A 154 8.76 16.29 10.94
CA LEU A 154 8.94 15.17 10.02
C LEU A 154 8.70 15.55 8.55
N SER A 155 7.69 16.38 8.28
CA SER A 155 7.41 16.84 6.92
C SER A 155 8.57 17.70 6.40
N ASP A 156 9.07 18.63 7.21
CA ASP A 156 10.24 19.46 6.87
C ASP A 156 11.48 18.60 6.54
N GLU A 157 11.74 17.56 7.34
CA GLU A 157 12.84 16.62 7.06
C GLU A 157 12.65 15.87 5.74
N ILE A 158 11.42 15.46 5.39
CA ILE A 158 11.14 14.79 4.11
C ILE A 158 11.35 15.74 2.94
N ILE A 159 10.88 16.99 3.07
CA ILE A 159 11.05 18.03 2.05
C ILE A 159 12.52 18.32 1.82
N SER A 160 13.32 18.47 2.88
CA SER A 160 14.77 18.64 2.78
C SER A 160 15.41 17.49 2.00
N LEU A 161 15.06 16.24 2.35
CA LEU A 161 15.60 15.07 1.65
C LEU A 161 15.17 15.03 0.17
N ALA A 162 13.93 15.41 -0.15
CA ALA A 162 13.47 15.51 -1.53
C ALA A 162 14.30 16.54 -2.30
N HIS A 163 14.51 17.72 -1.73
CA HIS A 163 15.30 18.79 -2.35
C HIS A 163 16.77 18.37 -2.54
N GLU A 164 17.32 17.58 -1.61
CA GLU A 164 18.67 17.00 -1.74
C GLU A 164 18.77 15.95 -2.86
N VAL A 165 17.72 15.14 -3.08
CA VAL A 165 17.68 14.20 -4.22
C VAL A 165 17.77 14.99 -5.53
N GLY A 166 17.07 16.11 -5.59
CA GLY A 166 17.10 17.04 -6.71
C GLY A 166 16.48 16.50 -7.99
N GLY A 167 16.33 17.39 -8.97
CA GLY A 167 15.67 17.10 -10.25
C GLY A 167 14.26 17.64 -10.35
N ASP A 168 13.63 17.44 -11.51
CA ASP A 168 12.27 17.92 -11.77
C ASP A 168 11.26 17.18 -10.87
N GLY A 169 10.30 17.93 -10.30
CA GLY A 169 9.38 17.44 -9.26
C GLY A 169 9.95 17.38 -7.83
N PHE A 170 11.23 17.02 -7.66
CA PHE A 170 11.86 16.98 -6.33
C PHE A 170 12.23 18.36 -5.80
N ASN A 171 12.72 19.25 -6.66
CA ASN A 171 13.12 20.61 -6.26
C ASN A 171 11.94 21.49 -5.80
N THR A 172 10.72 21.16 -6.24
CA THR A 172 9.50 21.89 -5.90
C THR A 172 8.64 21.17 -4.87
N PHE A 173 9.11 20.01 -4.36
CA PHE A 173 8.38 19.19 -3.41
C PHE A 173 8.06 19.99 -2.15
N SER A 174 6.83 19.86 -1.66
CA SER A 174 6.24 20.74 -0.66
C SER A 174 5.34 19.97 0.32
N HIS A 175 4.69 20.71 1.21
CA HIS A 175 3.71 20.13 2.12
C HIS A 175 2.48 19.61 1.40
N ASP A 176 2.08 20.25 0.30
CA ASP A 176 0.90 19.86 -0.47
C ASP A 176 1.10 18.48 -1.10
N ASP A 177 2.32 18.18 -1.59
CA ASP A 177 2.67 16.87 -2.13
C ASP A 177 2.60 15.77 -1.05
N ILE A 178 3.02 16.08 0.18
CA ILE A 178 2.91 15.16 1.32
C ILE A 178 1.45 14.91 1.69
N ASP A 179 0.60 15.93 1.58
CA ASP A 179 -0.81 15.82 1.92
C ASP A 179 -1.60 15.08 0.83
N GLU A 180 -1.22 15.22 -0.44
CA GLU A 180 -1.76 14.42 -1.55
C GLU A 180 -1.48 12.92 -1.35
N LEU A 181 -0.31 12.56 -0.84
CA LEU A 181 0.04 11.16 -0.51
C LEU A 181 -0.87 10.54 0.58
N HIS A 182 -1.60 11.36 1.35
CA HIS A 182 -2.56 10.88 2.34
C HIS A 182 -3.97 10.63 1.77
N VAL A 183 -4.23 10.99 0.51
CA VAL A 183 -5.49 10.66 -0.15
C VAL A 183 -5.41 9.19 -0.56
N ASP A 184 -6.15 8.31 0.12
CA ASP A 184 -6.31 6.91 -0.26
C ASP A 184 -7.33 6.81 -1.41
N ASP A 185 -6.95 7.31 -2.59
CA ASP A 185 -7.69 7.01 -3.82
C ASP A 185 -7.26 5.62 -4.31
N ALA A 186 -8.25 4.75 -4.51
CA ALA A 186 -8.00 3.44 -5.11
C ALA A 186 -7.46 3.64 -6.53
N LEU A 187 -6.24 3.16 -6.79
CA LEU A 187 -5.67 3.14 -8.14
C LEU A 187 -6.66 2.47 -9.08
N SER A 188 -7.04 3.17 -10.15
CA SER A 188 -7.91 2.63 -11.17
C SER A 188 -7.19 1.55 -11.97
N ASP A 189 -7.95 0.68 -12.64
CA ASP A 189 -7.39 -0.32 -13.58
C ASP A 189 -6.47 0.37 -14.61
N ASN A 190 -6.74 1.63 -14.98
CA ASN A 190 -5.92 2.42 -15.89
C ASN A 190 -4.60 2.89 -15.25
N ASP A 191 -4.61 3.30 -13.98
CA ASP A 191 -3.40 3.71 -13.26
C ASP A 191 -2.43 2.53 -13.09
N ILE A 192 -2.97 1.33 -12.88
CA ILE A 192 -2.20 0.08 -12.82
C ILE A 192 -1.59 -0.27 -14.19
N ILE A 193 -2.37 -0.10 -15.26
CA ILE A 193 -1.90 -0.32 -16.64
C ILE A 193 -0.80 0.69 -16.98
N ASP A 194 -0.97 1.96 -16.63
CA ASP A 194 0.03 3.00 -16.89
C ASP A 194 1.33 2.76 -16.10
N LEU A 195 1.22 2.35 -14.84
CA LEU A 195 2.37 1.95 -14.03
C LEU A 195 3.10 0.73 -14.63
N THR A 196 2.35 -0.25 -15.15
CA THR A 196 2.92 -1.43 -15.82
C THR A 196 3.55 -1.06 -17.17
N LEU A 197 2.94 -0.12 -17.91
CA LEU A 197 3.45 0.37 -19.18
C LEU A 197 4.74 1.16 -18.98
N TYR A 198 4.82 2.00 -17.96
CA TYR A 198 6.01 2.77 -17.61
C TYR A 198 7.21 1.86 -17.27
N LEU A 199 6.95 0.74 -16.59
CA LEU A 199 7.98 -0.27 -16.28
C LEU A 199 8.41 -1.09 -17.51
N THR A 200 7.55 -1.26 -18.50
CA THR A 200 7.82 -2.09 -19.69
C THR A 200 8.41 -1.33 -20.88
N VAL A 201 8.10 -0.03 -21.02
CA VAL A 201 8.67 0.84 -22.08
C VAL A 201 10.17 1.08 -21.87
N ASP A 202 10.69 0.85 -20.65
CA ASP A 202 12.08 1.12 -20.30
C ASP A 202 13.00 -0.13 -20.29
N GLY A 203 12.58 -1.21 -20.98
CA GLY A 203 13.48 -2.23 -21.52
C GLY A 203 13.94 -3.34 -20.58
N VAL A 204 13.09 -3.85 -19.68
CA VAL A 204 13.39 -5.10 -18.96
C VAL A 204 12.91 -6.30 -19.77
N VAL A 205 13.81 -6.84 -20.60
CA VAL A 205 13.68 -8.18 -21.19
C VAL A 205 14.55 -9.12 -20.35
N GLY A 206 13.99 -10.23 -19.87
CA GLY A 206 14.81 -11.36 -19.43
C GLY A 206 14.22 -12.16 -18.28
N LEU A 207 13.37 -13.14 -18.61
CA LEU A 207 13.41 -14.44 -17.97
C LEU A 207 13.29 -15.49 -19.08
N GLU A 208 14.45 -15.94 -19.57
CA GLU A 208 14.55 -17.20 -20.30
C GLU A 208 14.48 -18.34 -19.27
N GLY A 209 13.52 -19.23 -19.48
CA GLY A 209 13.38 -20.52 -18.81
C GLY A 209 13.13 -21.59 -19.88
N ASP A 210 13.84 -22.69 -19.72
CA ASP A 210 14.17 -23.79 -20.63
C ASP A 210 13.00 -24.48 -21.38
N ASN A 211 13.41 -25.21 -22.42
CA ASN A 211 12.64 -25.96 -23.40
C ASN A 211 11.46 -26.79 -22.86
N ASP A 212 10.30 -26.65 -23.51
CA ASP A 212 9.50 -27.78 -23.99
C ASP A 212 8.64 -27.30 -25.18
N GLU A 213 8.46 -28.17 -26.17
CA GLU A 213 7.73 -27.90 -27.42
C GLU A 213 6.22 -27.66 -27.16
N GLU A 214 5.81 -26.41 -26.96
CA GLU A 214 4.41 -26.00 -27.04
C GLU A 214 4.25 -24.74 -27.90
N GLU A 215 3.13 -24.67 -28.64
CA GLU A 215 2.79 -23.66 -29.65
C GLU A 215 3.31 -22.26 -29.30
N LYS A 216 4.03 -21.62 -30.24
CA LYS A 216 4.47 -20.22 -30.14
C LYS A 216 3.26 -19.29 -29.97
N SER A 217 2.82 -19.12 -28.73
CA SER A 217 1.93 -18.03 -28.36
C SER A 217 2.73 -16.73 -28.48
N THR A 218 2.22 -15.80 -29.26
CA THR A 218 2.79 -14.46 -29.33
C THR A 218 2.64 -13.82 -27.95
N PRO A 219 3.71 -13.29 -27.32
CA PRO A 219 3.61 -12.68 -26.01
C PRO A 219 2.55 -11.58 -26.06
N LEU A 220 1.61 -11.60 -25.11
CA LEU A 220 0.56 -10.60 -25.03
C LEU A 220 1.19 -9.24 -24.72
N THR A 221 1.32 -8.38 -25.74
CA THR A 221 1.91 -7.04 -25.59
C THR A 221 0.82 -5.99 -25.43
N GLY A 222 1.14 -4.86 -24.76
CA GLY A 222 0.21 -3.72 -24.68
C GLY A 222 -0.22 -3.21 -26.06
N LYS A 223 0.67 -3.29 -27.06
CA LYS A 223 0.34 -2.98 -28.46
C LYS A 223 -0.72 -3.94 -29.03
N LEU A 224 -0.59 -5.25 -28.79
CA LEU A 224 -1.60 -6.25 -29.19
C LEU A 224 -2.94 -6.03 -28.50
N ILE A 225 -2.94 -5.64 -27.22
CA ILE A 225 -4.17 -5.32 -26.47
C ILE A 225 -4.83 -4.06 -27.04
N GLN A 226 -4.06 -3.01 -27.32
CA GLN A 226 -4.59 -1.78 -27.91
C GLN A 226 -5.16 -2.01 -29.32
N GLU A 227 -4.47 -2.79 -30.14
CA GLU A 227 -4.97 -3.21 -31.47
C GLU A 227 -6.25 -4.04 -31.34
N GLY A 228 -6.31 -4.97 -30.37
CA GLY A 228 -7.50 -5.76 -30.07
C GLY A 228 -8.71 -4.90 -29.66
N LEU A 229 -8.51 -3.94 -28.76
CA LEU A 229 -9.56 -3.01 -28.34
C LEU A 229 -10.05 -2.13 -29.49
N GLN A 230 -9.15 -1.65 -30.34
CA GLN A 230 -9.53 -0.90 -31.55
C GLN A 230 -10.34 -1.76 -32.54
N LEU A 231 -10.01 -3.04 -32.68
CA LEU A 231 -10.78 -3.97 -33.50
C LEU A 231 -12.17 -4.22 -32.90
N CYS A 232 -12.28 -4.39 -31.58
CA CYS A 232 -13.57 -4.53 -30.89
C CYS A 232 -14.47 -3.30 -31.12
N SER A 233 -13.95 -2.08 -30.96
CA SER A 233 -14.74 -0.87 -31.21
C SER A 233 -15.14 -0.71 -32.69
N LYS A 234 -14.30 -1.15 -33.63
CA LYS A 234 -14.67 -1.17 -35.06
C LYS A 234 -15.78 -2.17 -35.34
N LEU A 235 -15.71 -3.34 -34.70
CA LEU A 235 -16.69 -4.40 -34.86
C LEU A 235 -18.05 -4.01 -34.25
N GLU A 236 -18.04 -3.40 -33.07
CA GLU A 236 -19.24 -2.84 -32.42
C GLU A 236 -19.91 -1.78 -33.32
N ASN A 237 -19.14 -0.83 -33.84
CA ASN A 237 -19.66 0.16 -34.79
C ASN A 237 -20.19 -0.48 -36.07
N HIS A 238 -19.56 -1.53 -36.58
CA HIS A 238 -20.06 -2.25 -37.75
C HIS A 238 -21.43 -2.87 -37.45
N PHE A 239 -21.62 -3.50 -36.29
CA PHE A 239 -22.92 -4.08 -35.92
C PHE A 239 -23.98 -2.99 -35.73
N LEU A 240 -23.65 -1.88 -35.07
CA LEU A 240 -24.58 -0.75 -34.89
C LEU A 240 -25.06 -0.13 -36.23
N ILE A 241 -24.22 -0.15 -37.26
CA ILE A 241 -24.54 0.44 -38.57
C ILE A 241 -25.29 -0.54 -39.49
N ASN A 242 -25.03 -1.84 -39.36
CA ASN A 242 -25.44 -2.83 -40.35
C ASN A 242 -26.38 -3.92 -39.83
N ASP A 243 -26.74 -3.92 -38.55
CA ASP A 243 -27.75 -4.84 -38.01
C ASP A 243 -29.15 -4.45 -38.53
N PRO A 244 -29.80 -5.26 -39.40
CA PRO A 244 -31.04 -4.88 -40.04
C PRO A 244 -32.25 -5.27 -39.19
N VAL A 245 -32.30 -4.87 -37.91
CA VAL A 245 -33.55 -4.88 -37.12
C VAL A 245 -33.48 -3.80 -36.02
N GLY A 246 -33.88 -2.58 -36.39
CA GLY A 246 -34.52 -1.63 -35.48
C GLY A 246 -36.01 -1.60 -35.77
#